data_AF-A0A975EZA7-F1
#
_entry.id   AF-A0A975EZA7-F1
#
_cell.length_a   1.000
_cell.length_b   1.000
_cell.length_c   1.000
_cell.angle_alpha   90.00
_cell.angle_beta   90.00
_cell.angle_gamma   90.00
#
_symmetry.space_group_name_H-M   'P 1'
#
loop_
_entity.id
_entity.type
_entity.pdbx_description
1 polymer ?
#
loop_
_entity_poly.entity_id
_entity_poly.type
_entity_poly.pdbx_seq_one_letter_code
_entity_poly.pdbx_strand_id
1 'polypeptide(L)'
;MNNFIRIESSDIKDGMRFSAPVFFDDGKNMFLAEGKTVKPYHIAALKRWAIPFLLTYGREIKDSAPVAAVPVPTVVSAVPMVQDAEDVEELEELEEV
;
A
#
# COMPACT_ATOMS: atom_id res chain seq x y z
N MET A 1 3.83 -18.40 16.10
CA MET A 1 2.87 -18.39 14.97
C MET A 1 1.90 -17.23 15.16
N ASN A 2 1.80 -16.32 14.19
CA ASN A 2 0.68 -15.37 14.19
C ASN A 2 -0.59 -16.15 13.84
N ASN A 3 -1.63 -16.02 14.65
CA ASN A 3 -2.91 -16.67 14.38
C ASN A 3 -3.71 -15.75 13.45
N PHE A 4 -3.73 -16.07 12.16
CA PHE A 4 -4.43 -15.28 11.17
C PHE A 4 -5.92 -15.61 11.14
N ILE A 5 -6.72 -14.57 11.12
CA ILE A 5 -8.15 -14.54 10.82
C ILE A 5 -8.30 -14.35 9.31
N ARG A 6 -9.09 -15.23 8.69
CA ARG A 6 -9.44 -15.17 7.28
C ARG A 6 -10.64 -14.24 7.08
N ILE A 7 -10.55 -13.36 6.08
CA ILE A 7 -11.63 -12.46 5.66
C ILE A 7 -11.89 -12.73 4.18
N GLU A 8 -13.13 -13.00 3.79
CA GLU A 8 -13.46 -13.16 2.37
C GLU A 8 -13.30 -11.83 1.64
N SER A 9 -12.74 -11.85 0.44
CA SER A 9 -12.53 -10.60 -0.32
C SER A 9 -13.85 -9.91 -0.68
N SER A 10 -14.95 -10.67 -0.72
CA SER A 10 -16.32 -10.16 -0.89
C SER A 10 -16.83 -9.33 0.30
N ASP A 11 -16.28 -9.54 1.50
CA ASP A 11 -16.68 -8.81 2.70
C ASP A 11 -15.99 -7.45 2.80
N ILE A 12 -14.92 -7.23 2.03
CA ILE A 12 -14.16 -5.97 2.01
C ILE A 12 -14.95 -4.88 1.30
N LYS A 13 -15.23 -3.79 2.03
CA LYS A 13 -15.98 -2.63 1.56
C LYS A 13 -15.18 -1.35 1.73
N ASP A 14 -15.54 -0.34 0.94
CA ASP A 14 -14.98 0.99 1.06
C ASP A 14 -15.27 1.56 2.46
N GLY A 15 -14.31 2.27 3.04
CA GLY A 15 -14.44 2.80 4.40
C GLY A 15 -14.05 1.84 5.52
N MET A 16 -13.85 0.54 5.26
CA MET A 16 -13.44 -0.41 6.30
C MET A 16 -12.02 -0.14 6.81
N ARG A 17 -11.80 -0.44 8.09
CA ARG A 17 -10.52 -0.24 8.77
C ARG A 17 -10.24 -1.43 9.70
N PHE A 18 -8.98 -1.79 9.86
CA PHE A 18 -8.57 -2.90 10.71
C PHE A 18 -7.57 -2.45 11.78
N SER A 19 -7.66 -3.09 12.95
CA SER A 19 -6.77 -2.84 14.11
C SER A 19 -5.39 -3.49 13.97
N ALA A 20 -5.12 -4.13 12.86
CA ALA A 20 -3.83 -4.71 12.51
C ALA A 20 -3.66 -4.67 10.99
N PRO A 21 -2.46 -4.88 10.45
CA PRO A 21 -2.24 -5.05 9.02
C PRO A 21 -3.07 -6.20 8.45
N VAL A 22 -3.49 -6.02 7.20
CA VAL A 22 -4.15 -7.02 6.38
C VAL A 22 -3.18 -7.45 5.29
N PHE A 23 -3.03 -8.76 5.14
CA PHE A 23 -2.18 -9.43 4.18
C PHE A 23 -3.03 -10.09 3.11
N PHE A 24 -2.41 -10.39 1.97
CA PHE A 24 -3.00 -11.26 0.95
C PHE A 24 -3.11 -12.70 1.45
N ASP A 25 -3.64 -13.58 0.59
CA ASP A 25 -3.80 -15.01 0.84
C ASP A 25 -2.48 -15.74 1.12
N ASP A 26 -1.35 -15.14 0.73
CA ASP A 26 0.00 -15.64 1.01
C ASP A 26 0.49 -15.39 2.46
N GLY A 27 -0.16 -14.50 3.21
CA GLY A 27 0.23 -14.09 4.56
C GLY A 27 1.58 -13.37 4.66
N LYS A 28 2.18 -12.98 3.52
CA LYS A 28 3.49 -12.33 3.44
C LYS A 28 3.37 -10.92 2.90
N ASN A 29 2.66 -10.75 1.79
CA ASN A 29 2.49 -9.46 1.15
C ASN A 29 1.34 -8.69 1.82
N MET A 30 1.58 -7.41 2.09
CA MET A 30 0.61 -6.55 2.76
C MET A 30 -0.38 -5.97 1.74
N PHE A 31 -1.66 -6.13 2.03
CA PHE A 31 -2.75 -5.50 1.29
C PHE A 31 -3.09 -4.12 1.85
N LEU A 32 -3.20 -4.01 3.18
CA LEU A 32 -3.60 -2.77 3.87
C LEU A 32 -2.84 -2.63 5.19
N ALA A 33 -2.26 -1.46 5.43
CA ALA A 33 -1.61 -1.16 6.70
C ALA A 33 -2.63 -0.98 7.84
N GLU A 34 -2.17 -1.21 9.07
CA GLU A 34 -2.97 -1.00 10.28
C GLU A 34 -3.57 0.40 10.31
N GLY A 35 -4.86 0.46 10.65
CA GLY A 35 -5.56 1.73 10.77
C GLY A 35 -5.61 2.52 9.45
N LYS A 36 -5.43 1.91 8.29
CA LYS A 36 -5.77 2.57 7.02
C LYS A 36 -7.15 2.16 6.57
N THR A 37 -7.81 3.08 5.87
CA THR A 37 -9.15 2.88 5.32
C THR A 37 -9.02 2.21 3.95
N VAL A 38 -9.83 1.17 3.73
CA VAL A 38 -10.02 0.58 2.41
C VAL A 38 -10.59 1.66 1.50
N LYS A 39 -10.13 1.68 0.23
CA LYS A 39 -10.51 2.66 -0.79
C LYS A 39 -10.97 1.90 -2.03
N PRO A 40 -11.71 2.54 -2.96
CA PRO A 40 -12.22 1.88 -4.16
C PRO A 40 -11.15 1.18 -4.99
N TYR A 41 -9.95 1.76 -5.12
CA TYR A 41 -8.86 1.16 -5.90
C TYR A 41 -8.31 -0.12 -5.26
N HIS A 42 -8.36 -0.26 -3.92
CA HIS A 42 -7.98 -1.50 -3.24
C HIS A 42 -8.95 -2.63 -3.62
N ILE A 43 -10.26 -2.34 -3.64
CA ILE A 43 -11.29 -3.31 -4.02
C ILE A 43 -11.15 -3.69 -5.50
N ALA A 44 -10.83 -2.71 -6.36
CA ALA A 44 -10.57 -2.97 -7.77
C ALA A 44 -9.37 -3.92 -7.98
N ALA A 45 -8.30 -3.76 -7.18
CA ALA A 45 -7.15 -4.66 -7.21
C ALA A 45 -7.52 -6.09 -6.81
N LEU A 46 -8.30 -6.27 -5.73
CA LEU A 46 -8.77 -7.59 -5.29
C LEU A 46 -9.54 -8.32 -6.40
N LYS A 47 -10.43 -7.60 -7.10
CA LYS A 47 -11.19 -8.15 -8.23
C LYS A 47 -10.29 -8.48 -9.42
N ARG A 48 -9.36 -7.57 -9.77
CA ARG A 48 -8.46 -7.73 -10.92
C ARG A 48 -7.54 -8.94 -10.74
N TRP A 49 -7.09 -9.20 -9.53
CA TRP A 49 -6.19 -10.31 -9.21
C TRP A 49 -6.91 -11.56 -8.73
N ALA A 50 -8.25 -11.56 -8.70
CA ALA A 50 -9.09 -12.66 -8.25
C ALA A 50 -8.69 -13.22 -6.87
N ILE A 51 -8.35 -12.33 -5.93
CA ILE A 51 -7.93 -12.72 -4.58
C ILE A 51 -9.16 -13.28 -3.82
N PRO A 52 -9.12 -14.54 -3.33
CA PRO A 52 -10.29 -15.16 -2.69
C PRO A 52 -10.50 -14.66 -1.25
N PHE A 53 -9.42 -14.51 -0.49
CA PHE A 53 -9.48 -14.08 0.91
C PHE A 53 -8.24 -13.31 1.29
N LEU A 54 -8.34 -12.61 2.42
CA LEU A 54 -7.27 -11.86 3.06
C LEU A 54 -7.02 -12.41 4.46
N LEU A 55 -5.85 -12.09 4.99
CA LEU A 55 -5.42 -12.55 6.31
C LEU A 55 -5.11 -11.35 7.20
N THR A 56 -5.60 -11.36 8.44
CA THR A 56 -5.21 -10.37 9.45
C THR A 56 -5.17 -11.03 10.82
N TYR A 57 -4.47 -10.48 11.79
CA TYR A 57 -4.57 -10.91 13.19
C TYR A 57 -5.34 -9.87 14.04
N GLY A 58 -5.86 -8.83 13.40
CA GLY A 58 -6.65 -7.78 14.02
C GLY A 58 -8.15 -7.99 13.86
N ARG A 59 -8.90 -6.93 14.17
CA ARG A 59 -10.37 -6.89 14.06
C ARG A 59 -10.79 -5.68 13.24
N GLU A 60 -11.96 -5.77 12.62
CA GLU A 60 -12.58 -4.61 11.97
C GLU A 60 -12.90 -3.54 13.03
N ILE A 61 -12.46 -2.31 12.78
CA ILE A 61 -12.81 -1.15 13.58
C ILE A 61 -14.08 -0.57 12.96
N LYS A 62 -15.22 -0.86 13.59
CA LYS A 62 -16.49 -0.23 13.21
C LYS A 62 -16.55 1.14 13.88
N ASP A 63 -16.41 2.19 13.10
CA ASP A 63 -16.63 3.56 13.55
C ASP A 63 -18.12 3.75 13.88
N SER A 64 -18.50 3.40 15.11
CA SER A 64 -19.71 3.94 15.71
C SER A 64 -19.32 5.30 16.31
N ALA A 65 -19.81 6.36 15.67
CA ALA A 65 -19.73 7.78 16.02
C ALA A 65 -18.46 8.55 15.56
N PRO A 66 -18.65 9.81 15.09
CA PRO A 66 -17.59 10.62 14.51
C PRO A 66 -16.76 11.24 15.62
N VAL A 67 -15.55 10.76 15.83
CA VAL A 67 -14.58 11.45 16.69
C VAL A 67 -13.37 11.86 15.87
N ALA A 68 -13.40 13.16 15.54
CA ALA A 68 -12.27 14.03 15.27
C ALA A 68 -11.23 13.48 14.27
N ALA A 69 -11.33 13.98 13.03
CA ALA A 69 -10.18 14.12 12.16
C ALA A 69 -9.10 14.94 12.90
N VAL A 70 -8.17 14.25 13.56
CA VAL A 70 -6.89 14.83 13.93
C VAL A 70 -6.07 14.81 12.64
N PRO A 71 -5.74 15.97 12.05
CA PRO A 71 -4.87 16.00 10.88
C PRO A 71 -3.49 15.51 11.33
N VAL A 72 -3.13 14.30 10.92
CA VAL A 72 -1.75 13.81 11.04
C VAL A 72 -0.93 14.70 10.10
N PRO A 73 0.09 15.42 10.59
CA PRO A 73 0.90 16.27 9.73
C PRO A 73 1.57 15.37 8.67
N THR A 74 1.36 15.75 7.41
CA THR A 74 2.12 15.26 6.26
C THR A 74 3.60 15.49 6.53
N VAL A 75 4.28 14.48 7.05
CA VAL A 75 5.74 14.40 6.89
C VAL A 75 5.96 14.08 5.41
N VAL A 76 6.18 15.15 4.65
CA VAL A 76 6.74 15.07 3.30
C VAL A 76 8.11 14.45 3.47
N SER A 77 8.19 13.13 3.30
CA SER A 77 9.45 12.45 3.06
C SER A 77 9.84 12.84 1.64
N ALA A 78 10.56 13.95 1.54
CA ALA A 78 11.21 14.38 0.31
C ALA A 78 12.22 13.29 -0.07
N VAL A 79 11.83 12.43 -1.00
CA VAL A 79 12.79 11.62 -1.76
C VAL A 79 13.53 12.61 -2.65
N PRO A 80 14.85 12.83 -2.49
CA PRO A 80 15.57 13.59 -3.49
C PRO A 80 15.49 12.81 -4.81
N MET A 81 14.88 13.43 -5.82
CA MET A 81 15.01 13.02 -7.21
C MET A 81 16.51 13.00 -7.52
N VAL A 82 17.07 11.81 -7.71
CA VAL A 82 18.33 11.65 -8.42
C VAL A 82 18.10 12.19 -9.83
N GLN A 83 18.68 13.34 -10.13
CA GLN A 83 18.66 13.91 -11.47
C GLN A 83 19.54 13.06 -12.37
N ASP A 84 18.94 12.69 -13.49
CA ASP A 84 19.45 11.92 -14.60
C ASP A 84 20.92 12.17 -14.93
N ALA A 85 21.61 11.06 -15.17
CA ALA A 85 22.91 11.04 -15.82
C ALA A 85 22.70 11.24 -17.33
N GLU A 86 23.01 12.43 -17.85
CA GLU A 86 23.25 12.68 -19.27
C GLU A 86 24.40 13.67 -19.41
N ASP A 87 25.62 13.17 -19.30
CA ASP A 87 26.80 13.84 -19.83
C ASP A 87 27.61 12.78 -20.59
N VAL A 88 27.15 12.49 -21.80
CA VAL A 88 27.90 11.73 -22.81
C VAL A 88 28.53 12.80 -23.70
N GLU A 89 29.65 13.38 -23.26
CA GLU A 89 30.49 14.19 -24.14
C GLU A 89 31.14 13.26 -25.18
N GLU A 90 30.77 13.55 -26.42
CA GLU A 90 31.22 12.97 -27.68
C GLU A 90 32.74 13.14 -27.81
N LEU A 91 33.51 12.05 -27.70
CA LEU A 91 34.95 12.07 -27.90
C LEU A 91 35.23 12.29 -29.40
N GLU A 92 35.60 13.52 -29.78
CA GLU A 92 36.17 13.79 -31.11
C GLU A 92 37.49 13.02 -31.26
N GLU A 93 37.49 12.05 -32.19
CA GLU A 93 38.66 11.34 -32.68
C GLU A 93 39.63 12.34 -33.34
N LEU A 94 40.75 12.66 -32.68
CA LEU A 94 41.85 13.36 -33.33
C LEU A 94 42.74 12.36 -34.07
N GLU A 95 42.59 12.40 -35.40
CA GLU A 95 43.39 11.73 -36.41
C GLU A 95 44.89 12.06 -36.25
N GLU A 96 45.70 11.00 -36.26
CA GLU A 96 47.16 11.01 -36.18
C GLU A 96 47.76 11.60 -37.48
N VAL A 97 48.59 12.65 -37.34
CA VAL A 97 49.49 13.14 -38.41
C VAL A 97 50.89 13.38 -37.86
#